data_AF-A0A973SKV4-F1
#
_entry.id   AF-A0A973SKV4-F1
#
_cell.length_a   1.000
_cell.length_b   1.000
_cell.length_c   1.000
_cell.angle_alpha   90.00
_cell.angle_beta   90.00
_cell.angle_gamma   90.00
#
_symmetry.space_group_name_H-M   'P 1'
#
loop_
_entity.id
_entity.type
_entity.pdbx_description
1 polymer ?
#
loop_
_entity_poly.entity_id
_entity_poly.type
_entity_poly.pdbx_seq_one_letter_code
_entity_poly.pdbx_strand_id
1 'polypeptide(L)'
;MRVLVVLFLLMAGCGAVREPVPSVAGKRLADAVGVLAAAGYPRVRPVDASGRGRDVLLRRDWEVCGQRRADGDRIELDVVRVGESCPAVPDQPEQADLSRP
;
A
#
# COMPACT_ATOMS: atom_id res chain seq x y z
N MET A 1 -35.18 39.78 19.87
CA MET A 1 -35.92 38.50 20.06
C MET A 1 -36.26 37.91 18.70
N ARG A 2 -35.52 36.88 18.26
CA ARG A 2 -35.99 35.65 17.60
C ARG A 2 -34.83 35.02 16.83
N VAL A 3 -34.29 33.99 17.48
CA VAL A 3 -33.30 33.04 17.00
C VAL A 3 -33.95 32.21 15.90
N LEU A 4 -33.36 32.15 14.70
CA LEU A 4 -33.62 31.10 13.73
C LEU A 4 -32.29 30.42 13.40
N VAL A 5 -31.87 29.52 14.29
CA VAL A 5 -30.76 28.59 14.04
C VAL A 5 -31.32 27.44 13.23
N VAL A 6 -31.13 27.48 11.92
CA VAL A 6 -31.35 26.32 11.04
C VAL A 6 -30.08 25.50 11.11
N LEU A 7 -30.05 24.53 12.03
CA LEU A 7 -28.98 23.54 12.12
C LEU A 7 -29.11 22.55 10.96
N PHE A 8 -28.53 22.90 9.81
CA PHE A 8 -28.33 21.97 8.71
C PHE A 8 -27.28 20.94 9.16
N LEU A 9 -27.75 19.82 9.70
CA LEU A 9 -26.95 18.62 9.93
C LEU A 9 -26.54 18.04 8.57
N LEU A 10 -25.49 18.61 7.97
CA LEU A 10 -24.73 17.94 6.92
C LEU A 10 -23.91 16.83 7.59
N MET A 11 -24.51 15.65 7.74
CA MET A 11 -23.76 14.40 7.83
C MET A 11 -23.17 14.11 6.43
N ALA A 12 -22.24 14.97 5.99
CA ALA A 12 -21.44 14.72 4.80
C ALA A 12 -20.50 13.56 5.12
N GLY A 13 -20.65 12.49 4.34
CA GLY A 13 -20.11 11.17 4.63
C GLY A 13 -18.60 11.14 4.84
N CYS A 14 -18.17 10.25 5.73
CA CYS A 14 -16.77 9.87 5.85
C CYS A 14 -16.41 8.88 4.73
N GLY A 15 -16.53 9.33 3.48
CA GLY A 15 -15.78 8.72 2.38
C GLY A 15 -14.38 9.29 2.45
N ALA A 16 -13.46 8.63 3.16
CA ALA A 16 -12.07 9.01 3.13
C ALA A 16 -11.59 8.96 1.67
N VAL A 17 -11.35 10.12 1.07
CA VAL A 17 -10.62 10.21 -0.20
C VAL A 17 -9.24 9.63 0.09
N ARG A 18 -9.01 8.41 -0.39
CA ARG A 18 -7.69 7.78 -0.29
C ARG A 18 -6.87 8.34 -1.43
N GLU A 19 -5.73 8.92 -1.11
CA GLU A 19 -4.73 9.30 -2.11
C GLU A 19 -4.37 8.08 -2.97
N PRO A 20 -3.99 8.26 -4.25
CA PRO A 20 -3.52 7.16 -5.10
C PRO A 20 -2.44 6.35 -4.37
N VAL A 21 -2.41 5.02 -4.58
CA VAL A 21 -1.42 4.19 -3.90
C VAL A 21 -0.05 4.54 -4.45
N PRO A 22 0.89 5.04 -3.62
CA PRO A 22 2.21 5.37 -4.11
C PRO A 22 2.96 4.10 -4.55
N SER A 23 3.69 4.19 -5.66
CA SER A 23 4.60 3.12 -6.07
C SER A 23 5.81 3.09 -5.13
N VAL A 24 6.09 1.91 -4.59
CA VAL A 24 7.18 1.61 -3.65
C VAL A 24 8.09 0.48 -4.13
N ALA A 25 7.94 0.03 -5.38
CA ALA A 25 8.88 -0.90 -6.02
C ALA A 25 10.31 -0.33 -6.01
N GLY A 26 11.30 -1.19 -5.75
CA GLY A 26 12.71 -0.85 -5.59
C GLY A 26 13.09 -0.21 -4.24
N LYS A 27 12.13 0.08 -3.35
CA LYS A 27 12.43 0.58 -1.99
C LYS A 27 12.81 -0.57 -1.06
N ARG A 28 13.57 -0.24 -0.01
CA ARG A 28 13.69 -1.12 1.16
C ARG A 28 12.31 -1.29 1.80
N LEU A 29 11.98 -2.51 2.26
CA LEU A 29 10.67 -2.80 2.83
C LEU A 29 10.37 -1.91 4.06
N ALA A 30 11.39 -1.56 4.85
CA ALA A 30 11.22 -0.64 5.98
C ALA A 30 10.70 0.74 5.54
N ASP A 31 11.28 1.31 4.47
CA ASP A 31 10.89 2.62 3.94
C ASP A 31 9.53 2.55 3.22
N ALA A 32 9.30 1.48 2.46
CA ALA A 32 8.04 1.25 1.75
C ALA A 32 6.82 1.26 2.69
N VAL A 33 6.94 0.60 3.86
CA VAL A 33 5.90 0.60 4.89
C VAL A 33 5.62 2.02 5.42
N GLY A 34 6.66 2.82 5.62
CA GLY A 34 6.51 4.21 6.06
C GLY A 34 5.79 5.08 5.02
N VAL A 35 6.16 4.94 3.74
CA VAL A 35 5.52 5.66 2.63
C VAL A 35 4.04 5.30 2.50
N LEU A 36 3.71 4.00 2.54
CA LEU A 36 2.32 3.55 2.42
C LEU A 36 1.47 3.99 3.62
N ALA A 37 2.01 3.90 4.84
CA ALA A 37 1.30 4.37 6.03
C ALA A 37 1.00 5.88 5.97
N ALA A 38 1.96 6.69 5.54
CA ALA A 38 1.79 8.13 5.38
C ALA A 38 0.74 8.49 4.31
N ALA A 39 0.58 7.64 3.29
CA ALA A 39 -0.43 7.78 2.24
C ALA A 39 -1.81 7.20 2.62
N GLY A 40 -2.02 6.77 3.86
CA GLY A 40 -3.30 6.22 4.32
C GLY A 40 -3.49 4.72 4.06
N TYR A 41 -2.41 3.98 3.78
CA TYR A 41 -2.39 2.53 3.56
C TYR A 41 -1.55 1.81 4.63
N PRO A 42 -1.96 1.81 5.91
CA PRO A 42 -1.18 1.22 7.00
C PRO A 42 -1.18 -0.32 7.00
N ARG A 43 -2.11 -0.95 6.28
CA ARG A 43 -2.24 -2.41 6.24
C ARG A 43 -1.34 -2.99 5.14
N VAL A 44 -0.08 -3.24 5.48
CA VAL A 44 0.92 -3.79 4.55
C VAL A 44 1.23 -5.25 4.87
N ARG A 45 1.18 -6.12 3.86
CA ARG A 45 1.58 -7.53 3.94
C ARG A 45 2.75 -7.82 3.00
N PRO A 46 3.98 -8.00 3.51
CA PRO A 46 5.08 -8.48 2.67
C PRO A 46 5.00 -9.99 2.44
N VAL A 47 5.37 -10.43 1.25
CA VAL A 47 5.41 -11.84 0.82
C VAL A 47 6.74 -12.10 0.10
N ASP A 48 7.46 -13.17 0.48
CA ASP A 48 8.70 -13.57 -0.20
C ASP A 48 8.41 -14.05 -1.62
N ALA A 49 8.80 -13.25 -2.60
CA ALA A 49 8.61 -13.52 -4.02
C ALA A 49 9.75 -14.35 -4.63
N SER A 50 10.75 -14.74 -3.82
CA SER A 50 11.89 -15.52 -4.31
C SER A 50 11.59 -17.01 -4.57
N GLY A 51 10.37 -17.47 -4.25
CA GLY A 51 9.97 -18.87 -4.34
C GLY A 51 10.50 -19.76 -3.21
N ARG A 52 11.22 -19.21 -2.23
CA ARG A 52 11.80 -19.98 -1.10
C ARG A 52 10.90 -20.11 0.12
N GLY A 53 9.72 -19.51 0.11
CA GLY A 53 8.71 -19.65 1.17
C GLY A 53 9.18 -19.14 2.54
N ARG A 54 10.02 -18.09 2.57
CA ARG A 54 10.54 -17.54 3.83
C ARG A 54 9.53 -16.58 4.46
N ASP A 55 9.51 -16.57 5.79
CA ASP A 55 8.81 -15.55 6.54
C ASP A 55 9.59 -14.22 6.54
N VAL A 56 8.86 -13.13 6.36
CA VAL A 56 9.41 -11.77 6.33
C VAL A 56 9.44 -11.19 7.75
N LEU A 57 10.49 -11.54 8.51
CA LEU A 57 10.59 -11.19 9.94
C LEU A 57 11.12 -9.76 10.18
N LEU A 58 12.22 -9.40 9.52
CA LEU A 58 12.93 -8.15 9.76
C LEU A 58 12.91 -7.27 8.52
N ARG A 59 12.09 -6.22 8.51
CA ARG A 59 11.85 -5.36 7.33
C ARG A 59 13.12 -4.81 6.66
N ARG A 60 14.20 -4.58 7.41
CA ARG A 60 15.47 -4.06 6.85
C ARG A 60 16.18 -5.06 5.92
N ASP A 61 15.87 -6.34 6.02
CA ASP A 61 16.54 -7.41 5.27
C ASP A 61 15.96 -7.61 3.87
N TRP A 62 14.93 -6.82 3.49
CA TRP A 62 14.11 -7.04 2.31
C TRP A 62 13.99 -5.80 1.41
N GLU A 63 13.83 -6.04 0.12
CA GLU A 63 13.58 -5.06 -0.94
C GLU A 63 12.28 -5.39 -1.66
N VAL A 64 11.52 -4.36 -2.04
CA VAL A 64 10.24 -4.50 -2.74
C VAL A 64 10.47 -4.69 -4.22
N CYS A 65 9.97 -5.80 -4.76
CA CYS A 65 9.95 -6.11 -6.19
C CYS A 65 8.65 -5.70 -6.87
N GLY A 66 7.54 -5.76 -6.15
CA GLY A 66 6.23 -5.45 -6.68
C GLY A 66 5.23 -5.14 -5.58
N GLN A 67 4.11 -4.55 -5.97
CA GLN A 67 2.99 -4.28 -5.07
C GLN A 67 1.67 -4.62 -5.74
N ARG A 68 0.64 -4.91 -4.95
CA ARG A 68 -0.74 -5.03 -5.42
C ARG A 68 -1.70 -4.60 -4.33
N ARG A 69 -2.87 -4.12 -4.73
CA ARG A 69 -3.99 -3.94 -3.79
C ARG A 69 -4.58 -5.32 -3.54
N ALA A 70 -4.63 -5.71 -2.28
CA ALA A 70 -5.48 -6.81 -1.82
C ALA A 70 -6.84 -6.24 -1.41
N ASP A 71 -7.72 -7.07 -0.86
CA ASP A 71 -9.07 -6.64 -0.48
C ASP A 71 -9.07 -5.37 0.40
N GLY A 72 -9.86 -4.38 -0.02
CA GLY A 72 -10.02 -3.10 0.67
C GLY A 72 -8.83 -2.14 0.52
N ASP A 73 -8.15 -1.88 1.62
CA ASP A 73 -7.00 -0.96 1.75
C ASP A 73 -5.67 -1.68 2.04
N ARG A 74 -5.67 -3.02 2.01
CA ARG A 74 -4.46 -3.79 2.26
C ARG A 74 -3.58 -3.74 1.02
N ILE A 75 -2.31 -3.43 1.21
CA ILE A 75 -1.30 -3.49 0.16
C ILE A 75 -0.43 -4.73 0.41
N GLU A 76 -0.34 -5.60 -0.58
CA GLU A 76 0.57 -6.73 -0.56
C GLU A 76 1.85 -6.35 -1.32
N LEU A 77 3.01 -6.63 -0.72
CA LEU A 77 4.32 -6.32 -1.27
C LEU A 77 5.07 -7.61 -1.56
N ASP A 78 5.40 -7.84 -2.82
CA ASP A 78 6.31 -8.89 -3.24
C ASP A 78 7.73 -8.43 -2.91
N VAL A 79 8.45 -9.20 -2.09
CA VAL A 79 9.80 -8.83 -1.62
C VAL A 79 10.82 -9.94 -1.83
N VAL A 80 12.07 -9.56 -1.95
CA VAL A 80 13.24 -10.46 -1.93
C VAL A 80 14.25 -9.96 -0.89
N ARG A 81 15.23 -10.79 -0.50
CA ARG A 81 16.27 -10.27 0.41
C ARG A 81 17.11 -9.25 -0.32
N VAL A 82 17.64 -8.29 0.41
CA VAL A 82 18.59 -7.31 -0.14
C VAL A 82 19.72 -8.05 -0.88
N GLY A 83 19.96 -7.67 -2.13
CA GLY A 83 20.98 -8.26 -3.00
C GLY A 83 20.50 -9.43 -3.86
N GLU A 84 19.26 -9.90 -3.68
CA GLU A 84 18.65 -10.88 -4.57
C GLU A 84 17.94 -10.18 -5.74
N SER A 85 17.92 -10.84 -6.90
CA SER A 85 17.21 -10.33 -8.07
C SER A 85 15.70 -10.48 -7.89
N CYS A 86 14.96 -9.44 -8.29
CA CYS A 86 13.52 -9.55 -8.42
C CYS A 86 13.15 -10.53 -9.53
N PRO A 87 12.12 -11.38 -9.33
CA PRO A 87 11.63 -12.25 -10.37
C PRO A 87 11.10 -11.40 -11.54
N ALA A 88 11.24 -11.91 -12.77
CA ALA A 88 10.56 -11.32 -13.91
C ALA A 88 9.06 -11.38 -13.64
N VAL A 89 8.43 -10.21 -13.52
CA VAL A 89 7.00 -10.10 -13.24
C VAL A 89 6.25 -10.63 -14.47
N PRO A 90 5.41 -11.68 -14.39
CA PRO A 90 4.37 -11.87 -15.38
C PRO A 90 3.38 -10.73 -15.17
N ASP A 91 3.19 -9.90 -16.20
CA ASP A 91 2.33 -8.70 -16.25
C ASP A 91 1.33 -8.62 -15.09
N GLN A 92 1.55 -7.71 -14.13
CA GLN A 92 0.62 -7.48 -13.02
C GLN A 92 -0.36 -6.34 -13.40
N PRO A 93 -1.52 -6.62 -14.02
CA PRO A 93 -2.48 -5.60 -14.44
C PRO A 93 -2.98 -4.73 -13.27
N GLU A 94 -2.97 -5.26 -12.05
CA GLU A 94 -3.38 -4.55 -10.82
C GLU A 94 -2.45 -3.38 -10.45
N GLN A 95 -1.16 -3.44 -10.80
CA GLN A 95 -0.22 -2.33 -10.55
C GLN A 95 -0.54 -1.10 -11.40
N ALA A 96 -1.01 -1.32 -12.63
CA ALA A 96 -1.43 -0.26 -13.52
C ALA A 96 -2.70 0.43 -13.01
N ASP A 97 -3.63 -0.32 -12.40
CA ASP A 97 -4.85 0.22 -11.79
C ASP A 97 -4.56 1.04 -10.53
N LEU A 98 -3.55 0.63 -9.73
CA LEU A 98 -3.11 1.37 -8.55
C LEU A 98 -2.60 2.79 -8.83
N SER A 99 -2.15 3.04 -10.06
CA SER A 99 -1.58 4.33 -10.49
C SER A 99 -2.64 5.29 -11.05
N ARG A 100 -3.90 4.85 -11.15
CA ARG A 100 -4.99 5.66 -11.70
C ARG A 100 -5.60 6.54 -10.58
N PRO A 101 -5.72 7.86 -10.77
CA PRO A 101 -6.27 8.78 -9.77
C PRO A 101 -7.78 8.59 -9.57
#